data_AF-A0A366D5I1-F1
#
_entry.id   AF-A0A366D5I1-F1
#
_cell.length_a   1.000
_cell.length_b   1.000
_cell.length_c   1.000
_cell.angle_alpha   90.00
_cell.angle_beta   90.00
_cell.angle_gamma   90.00
#
_symmetry.space_group_name_H-M   'P 1'
#
loop_
_entity.id
_entity.type
_entity.pdbx_description
1 polymer ?
#
loop_
_entity_poly.entity_id
_entity_poly.type
_entity_poly.pdbx_seq_one_letter_code
_entity_poly.pdbx_strand_id
1 'polypeptide(L)'
;MTTTDITTTDRTGLPEGVQLGVGCDIAADVDFLVDPGATITVGDRVSIRRGTTVQANAGGHIIIGDDVAIGENVVISAMNVIQIGPGAGISNMVDIHDHNHRPRTHATVPAGAAITPWASGFEVAPITIGAGAIISNKVTIAAGVTIGQNARVGANAVVTTSLPPATTAVGSPARVTARHPGPLDPGQPRAELRIGWFGTSLMEHLEAHNPRLHTQADLPEIGEHVEVTERRHRGYVTALTTTWQTLYPWVTITSNNYGEGGATSRDVLANLRAAIDEGGRWDLAVLGVGINDVWRHHQGRHSEAVDLPEYEANLATMLDLLGQRARRVLVIGEPPMGWEPGIDVPAANTDLLTYNAAARRAAATADAHYIDLWDEIVYTATCFGWDPNTPAAPASGAPSVWSDGVHLSEHGDELLRRIIADYIGDHRLLDGLLTADRLERAIADRVYLR
;
A
#
# COMPACT_ATOMS: atom_id res chain seq x y z
N MET A 1 -44.21 25.31 -18.63
CA MET A 1 -43.15 24.84 -19.53
C MET A 1 -43.05 23.34 -19.34
N THR A 2 -43.45 22.59 -20.35
CA THR A 2 -43.42 21.13 -20.38
C THR A 2 -41.98 20.66 -20.42
N THR A 3 -41.49 20.11 -19.30
CA THR A 3 -40.28 19.29 -19.26
C THR A 3 -40.53 18.07 -20.13
N THR A 4 -39.73 17.90 -21.18
CA THR A 4 -39.72 16.63 -21.92
C THR A 4 -38.88 15.67 -21.08
N ASP A 5 -39.55 14.91 -20.21
CA ASP A 5 -38.89 13.80 -19.50
C ASP A 5 -38.46 12.78 -20.57
N ILE A 6 -37.17 12.48 -20.65
CA ILE A 6 -36.69 11.31 -21.39
C ILE A 6 -37.00 10.10 -20.50
N THR A 7 -38.29 9.79 -20.36
CA THR A 7 -38.73 8.51 -19.79
C THR A 7 -38.40 7.44 -20.81
N THR A 8 -37.73 6.37 -20.37
CA THR A 8 -37.37 5.03 -20.95
C THR A 8 -37.76 4.64 -22.39
N THR A 9 -38.76 5.24 -23.02
CA THR A 9 -39.28 4.94 -24.35
C THR A 9 -38.56 5.62 -25.51
N ASP A 10 -37.77 6.68 -25.29
CA ASP A 10 -37.01 7.32 -26.37
C ASP A 10 -35.49 7.14 -26.21
N ARG A 11 -35.01 5.97 -26.65
CA ARG A 11 -33.57 5.70 -26.82
C ARG A 11 -33.03 6.30 -28.13
N THR A 12 -33.86 6.99 -28.92
CA THR A 12 -33.45 7.53 -30.22
C THR A 12 -32.79 8.90 -30.00
N GLY A 13 -31.47 8.98 -30.24
CA GLY A 13 -30.71 10.23 -30.10
C GLY A 13 -29.58 10.23 -29.09
N LEU A 14 -29.35 9.13 -28.36
CA LEU A 14 -28.12 9.01 -27.57
C LEU A 14 -26.89 8.85 -28.48
N PRO A 15 -25.73 9.42 -28.10
CA PRO A 15 -24.48 9.18 -28.80
C PRO A 15 -24.12 7.70 -28.86
N GLU A 16 -23.42 7.30 -29.91
CA GLU A 16 -22.80 5.98 -29.98
C GLU A 16 -21.84 5.79 -28.79
N GLY A 17 -21.92 4.63 -28.11
CA GLY A 17 -21.12 4.33 -26.92
C GLY A 17 -21.80 4.66 -25.58
N VAL A 18 -23.00 5.24 -25.58
CA VAL A 18 -23.85 5.39 -24.37
C VAL A 18 -24.84 4.23 -24.26
N GLN A 19 -24.86 3.59 -23.10
CA GLN A 19 -25.82 2.52 -22.77
C GLN A 19 -26.57 2.89 -21.49
N LEU A 20 -27.91 2.87 -21.54
CA LEU A 20 -28.78 3.13 -20.39
C LEU A 20 -29.60 1.90 -20.01
N GLY A 21 -29.59 1.59 -18.72
CA GLY A 21 -30.44 0.59 -18.08
C GLY A 21 -31.92 0.98 -18.04
N VAL A 22 -32.71 0.16 -17.40
CA VAL A 22 -34.17 0.29 -17.31
C VAL A 22 -34.55 1.30 -16.21
N GLY A 23 -35.61 2.07 -16.44
CA GLY A 23 -36.17 2.94 -15.40
C GLY A 23 -35.33 4.17 -15.06
N CYS A 24 -34.44 4.62 -15.95
CA CYS A 24 -33.68 5.84 -15.75
C CYS A 24 -34.55 7.11 -15.90
N ASP A 25 -34.26 8.13 -15.09
CA ASP A 25 -34.87 9.46 -15.11
C ASP A 25 -33.78 10.53 -15.36
N ILE A 26 -33.62 10.88 -16.64
CA ILE A 26 -32.54 11.75 -17.13
C ILE A 26 -33.13 13.07 -17.61
N ALA A 27 -32.66 14.19 -17.04
CA ALA A 27 -33.08 15.52 -17.47
C ALA A 27 -32.68 15.80 -18.93
N ALA A 28 -33.52 16.55 -19.66
CA ALA A 28 -33.36 16.78 -21.10
C ALA A 28 -32.09 17.53 -21.51
N ASP A 29 -31.45 18.24 -20.58
CA ASP A 29 -30.24 19.03 -20.76
C ASP A 29 -29.00 18.38 -20.12
N VAL A 30 -29.02 17.06 -19.92
CA VAL A 30 -27.82 16.29 -19.59
C VAL A 30 -27.00 16.07 -20.85
N ASP A 31 -25.74 16.48 -20.81
CA ASP A 31 -24.80 16.32 -21.92
C ASP A 31 -24.02 15.01 -21.77
N PHE A 32 -24.30 14.03 -22.63
CA PHE A 32 -23.44 12.87 -22.81
C PHE A 32 -22.46 13.14 -23.95
N LEU A 33 -21.16 13.20 -23.63
CA LEU A 33 -20.09 13.43 -24.59
C LEU A 33 -19.22 12.19 -24.65
N VAL A 34 -19.17 11.54 -25.82
CA VAL A 34 -18.42 10.30 -26.03
C VAL A 34 -17.49 10.46 -27.22
N ASP A 35 -16.20 10.42 -26.94
CA ASP A 35 -15.16 10.41 -27.96
C ASP A 35 -14.93 8.99 -28.53
N PRO A 36 -14.19 8.86 -29.65
CA PRO A 36 -13.88 7.55 -30.22
C PRO A 36 -13.26 6.56 -29.23
N GLY A 37 -13.80 5.34 -29.20
CA GLY A 37 -13.35 4.24 -28.34
C GLY A 37 -13.74 4.38 -26.87
N ALA A 38 -14.41 5.46 -26.48
CA ALA A 38 -14.88 5.69 -25.12
C ALA A 38 -16.27 5.04 -24.90
N THR A 39 -16.62 4.77 -23.65
CA THR A 39 -17.97 4.25 -23.31
C THR A 39 -18.55 4.92 -22.07
N ILE A 40 -19.87 5.07 -22.07
CA ILE A 40 -20.65 5.46 -20.89
C ILE A 40 -21.71 4.39 -20.67
N THR A 41 -21.65 3.70 -19.54
CA THR A 41 -22.64 2.70 -19.15
C THR A 41 -23.36 3.19 -17.90
N VAL A 42 -24.68 3.25 -17.97
CA VAL A 42 -25.57 3.63 -16.87
C VAL A 42 -26.46 2.45 -16.55
N GLY A 43 -26.47 2.03 -15.29
CA GLY A 43 -27.28 0.94 -14.78
C GLY A 43 -28.77 1.25 -14.74
N ASP A 44 -29.51 0.43 -14.02
CA ASP A 44 -30.95 0.57 -13.88
C ASP A 44 -31.32 1.62 -12.81
N ARG A 45 -32.47 2.28 -12.99
CA ARG A 45 -33.08 3.19 -12.00
C ARG A 45 -32.14 4.34 -11.61
N VAL A 46 -31.32 4.80 -12.54
CA VAL A 46 -30.43 5.95 -12.33
C VAL A 46 -31.16 7.25 -12.62
N SER A 47 -30.92 8.25 -11.79
CA SER A 47 -31.40 9.60 -12.04
C SER A 47 -30.25 10.59 -12.22
N ILE A 48 -30.33 11.42 -13.26
CA ILE A 48 -29.36 12.49 -13.54
C ILE A 48 -30.10 13.79 -13.78
N ARG A 49 -29.77 14.83 -12.98
CA ARG A 49 -30.45 16.13 -13.05
C ARG A 49 -29.72 17.12 -13.94
N ARG A 50 -30.44 18.20 -14.23
CA ARG A 50 -30.11 19.23 -15.22
C ARG A 50 -28.72 19.85 -15.09
N GLY A 51 -28.21 20.32 -16.22
CA GLY A 51 -26.90 20.97 -16.33
C GLY A 51 -25.71 20.05 -16.05
N THR A 52 -25.91 18.73 -15.97
CA THR A 52 -24.85 17.75 -15.71
C THR A 52 -24.19 17.33 -17.01
N THR A 53 -22.86 17.24 -16.99
CA THR A 53 -22.06 16.75 -18.11
C THR A 53 -21.40 15.42 -17.73
N VAL A 54 -21.63 14.40 -18.55
CA VAL A 54 -21.00 13.08 -18.44
C VAL A 54 -20.15 12.88 -19.70
N GLN A 55 -18.84 13.06 -19.56
CA GLN A 55 -17.88 13.06 -20.66
C GLN A 55 -16.91 11.89 -20.54
N ALA A 56 -16.97 10.96 -21.48
CA ALA A 56 -15.93 9.97 -21.68
C ALA A 56 -15.06 10.44 -22.86
N ASN A 57 -13.88 10.97 -22.55
CA ASN A 57 -12.88 11.35 -23.55
C ASN A 57 -12.34 10.09 -24.23
N ALA A 58 -11.61 10.25 -25.35
CA ALA A 58 -11.23 9.13 -26.23
C ALA A 58 -10.74 7.96 -25.39
N GLY A 59 -11.27 6.74 -25.58
CA GLY A 59 -10.98 5.51 -24.81
C GLY A 59 -11.05 5.57 -23.28
N GLY A 60 -11.79 6.53 -22.71
CA GLY A 60 -12.18 6.55 -21.31
C GLY A 60 -13.50 5.83 -21.09
N HIS A 61 -13.74 5.39 -19.86
CA HIS A 61 -14.92 4.62 -19.49
C HIS A 61 -15.60 5.22 -18.25
N ILE A 62 -16.88 5.51 -18.36
CA ILE A 62 -17.72 5.89 -17.21
C ILE A 62 -18.72 4.77 -16.97
N ILE A 63 -18.71 4.24 -15.75
CA ILE A 63 -19.59 3.15 -15.33
C ILE A 63 -20.38 3.62 -14.12
N ILE A 64 -21.68 3.82 -14.30
CA ILE A 64 -22.63 4.20 -13.25
C ILE A 64 -23.49 2.98 -12.93
N GLY A 65 -23.44 2.51 -11.69
CA GLY A 65 -24.23 1.37 -11.22
C GLY A 65 -25.72 1.70 -11.05
N ASP A 66 -26.47 0.71 -10.59
CA ASP A 66 -27.91 0.83 -10.38
C ASP A 66 -28.28 1.78 -9.22
N ASP A 67 -29.49 2.32 -9.26
CA ASP A 67 -30.08 3.10 -8.15
C ASP A 67 -29.23 4.33 -7.75
N VAL A 68 -28.45 4.88 -8.68
CA VAL A 68 -27.61 6.07 -8.45
C VAL A 68 -28.42 7.34 -8.68
N ALA A 69 -28.22 8.34 -7.81
CA ALA A 69 -28.79 9.68 -7.97
C ALA A 69 -27.68 10.72 -8.16
N ILE A 70 -27.72 11.44 -9.28
CA ILE A 70 -26.79 12.51 -9.63
C ILE A 70 -27.55 13.85 -9.69
N GLY A 71 -27.11 14.80 -8.89
CA GLY A 71 -27.69 16.13 -8.73
C GLY A 71 -27.44 17.04 -9.92
N GLU A 72 -27.71 18.34 -9.73
CA GLU A 72 -27.62 19.36 -10.76
C GLU A 72 -26.17 19.86 -10.93
N ASN A 73 -25.81 20.21 -12.16
CA ASN A 73 -24.53 20.83 -12.50
C ASN A 73 -23.30 20.00 -12.09
N VAL A 74 -23.39 18.67 -12.17
CA VAL A 74 -22.26 17.77 -11.90
C VAL A 74 -21.40 17.64 -13.16
N VAL A 75 -20.08 17.53 -12.99
CA VAL A 75 -19.16 17.22 -14.08
C VAL A 75 -18.45 15.91 -13.77
N ILE A 76 -18.59 14.95 -14.69
CA ILE A 76 -17.89 13.66 -14.67
C ILE A 76 -17.09 13.56 -15.96
N SER A 77 -15.77 13.55 -15.88
CA SER A 77 -14.90 13.51 -17.07
C SER A 77 -13.82 12.43 -16.93
N ALA A 78 -13.93 11.38 -17.74
CA ALA A 78 -13.02 10.25 -17.74
C ALA A 78 -12.08 10.28 -18.95
N MET A 79 -10.79 10.00 -18.73
CA MET A 79 -9.80 9.63 -19.76
C MET A 79 -9.26 8.19 -19.55
N ASN A 80 -9.54 7.57 -18.40
CA ASN A 80 -9.27 6.18 -18.07
C ASN A 80 -10.58 5.51 -17.58
N VAL A 81 -10.83 5.48 -16.26
CA VAL A 81 -12.06 4.90 -15.70
C VAL A 81 -12.57 5.73 -14.53
N ILE A 82 -13.86 6.06 -14.58
CA ILE A 82 -14.63 6.51 -13.42
C ILE A 82 -15.75 5.51 -13.18
N GLN A 83 -15.73 4.86 -12.01
CA GLN A 83 -16.76 3.92 -11.59
C GLN A 83 -17.54 4.47 -10.40
N ILE A 84 -18.86 4.48 -10.50
CA ILE A 84 -19.80 4.86 -9.45
C ILE A 84 -20.63 3.63 -9.08
N GLY A 85 -20.47 3.15 -7.86
CA GLY A 85 -21.15 1.97 -7.34
C GLY A 85 -22.65 2.19 -7.13
N PRO A 86 -23.43 1.10 -7.02
CA PRO A 86 -24.88 1.18 -6.91
C PRO A 86 -25.33 1.90 -5.64
N GLY A 87 -26.47 2.59 -5.72
CA GLY A 87 -27.05 3.35 -4.60
C GLY A 87 -26.24 4.58 -4.17
N ALA A 88 -25.17 4.93 -4.89
CA ALA A 88 -24.39 6.13 -4.58
C ALA A 88 -25.20 7.41 -4.86
N GLY A 89 -24.99 8.42 -4.04
CA GLY A 89 -25.59 9.75 -4.19
C GLY A 89 -24.54 10.79 -4.49
N ILE A 90 -24.60 11.38 -5.68
CA ILE A 90 -23.74 12.50 -6.09
C ILE A 90 -24.59 13.76 -6.06
N SER A 91 -24.29 14.68 -5.14
CA SER A 91 -25.08 15.89 -4.98
C SER A 91 -24.67 16.98 -6.00
N ASN A 92 -25.17 18.20 -5.84
CA ASN A 92 -25.05 19.25 -6.86
C ASN A 92 -23.63 19.81 -6.95
N MET A 93 -23.23 20.26 -8.14
CA MET A 93 -21.96 20.95 -8.39
C MET A 93 -20.72 20.12 -7.99
N VAL A 94 -20.81 18.79 -8.06
CA VAL A 94 -19.67 17.89 -7.82
C VAL A 94 -18.81 17.80 -9.08
N ASP A 95 -17.50 17.77 -8.88
CA ASP A 95 -16.49 17.70 -9.93
C ASP A 95 -15.65 16.41 -9.79
N ILE A 96 -15.67 15.56 -10.82
CA ILE A 96 -15.00 14.25 -10.83
C ILE A 96 -14.14 14.12 -12.09
N HIS A 97 -12.82 14.14 -11.91
CA HIS A 97 -11.84 14.07 -13.00
C HIS A 97 -10.74 13.04 -12.69
N ASP A 98 -10.66 11.98 -13.49
CA ASP A 98 -9.65 10.92 -13.36
C ASP A 98 -8.30 11.26 -14.02
N HIS A 99 -8.14 12.50 -14.46
CA HIS A 99 -6.98 12.97 -15.21
C HIS A 99 -6.57 14.38 -14.80
N ASN A 100 -5.32 14.73 -15.07
CA ASN A 100 -4.80 16.08 -14.90
C ASN A 100 -3.73 16.40 -15.95
N HIS A 101 -3.47 17.68 -16.16
CA HIS A 101 -2.39 18.15 -17.02
C HIS A 101 -1.03 17.74 -16.45
N ARG A 102 -0.14 17.29 -17.33
CA ARG A 102 1.25 17.05 -16.94
C ARG A 102 1.97 18.35 -16.64
N PRO A 103 2.96 18.33 -15.74
CA PRO A 103 3.90 19.44 -15.60
C PRO A 103 4.52 19.78 -16.95
N ARG A 104 4.66 21.06 -17.25
CA ARG A 104 5.35 21.53 -18.47
C ARG A 104 6.86 21.47 -18.26
N THR A 105 7.51 20.46 -18.82
CA THR A 105 8.96 20.24 -18.74
C THR A 105 9.56 20.01 -20.13
N HIS A 106 10.88 20.02 -20.26
CA HIS A 106 11.56 19.65 -21.51
C HIS A 106 11.25 18.21 -21.95
N ALA A 107 10.88 17.32 -21.02
CA ALA A 107 10.53 15.94 -21.32
C ALA A 107 9.09 15.80 -21.85
N THR A 108 8.16 16.62 -21.35
CA THR A 108 6.73 16.51 -21.69
C THR A 108 6.32 17.42 -22.85
N VAL A 109 7.14 18.43 -23.19
CA VAL A 109 6.85 19.38 -24.26
C VAL A 109 8.04 19.49 -25.23
N PRO A 110 7.87 19.09 -26.52
CA PRO A 110 8.89 19.25 -27.53
C PRO A 110 9.34 20.71 -27.72
N ALA A 111 10.61 20.91 -28.05
CA ALA A 111 11.14 22.24 -28.36
C ALA A 111 10.39 22.86 -29.56
N GLY A 112 9.95 24.11 -29.41
CA GLY A 112 9.18 24.82 -30.44
C GLY A 112 7.68 24.52 -30.46
N ALA A 113 7.17 23.65 -29.57
CA ALA A 113 5.73 23.45 -29.43
C ALA A 113 5.02 24.75 -29.00
N ALA A 114 3.86 25.00 -29.61
CA ALA A 114 3.02 26.14 -29.26
C ALA A 114 2.65 26.13 -27.76
N ILE A 115 2.45 27.31 -27.20
CA ILE A 115 1.94 27.44 -25.83
C ILE A 115 0.44 27.16 -25.87
N THR A 116 0.06 25.90 -25.60
CA THR A 116 -1.33 25.49 -25.42
C THR A 116 -1.50 24.75 -24.09
N PRO A 117 -2.69 24.78 -23.47
CA PRO A 117 -2.95 24.09 -22.20
C PRO A 117 -2.68 22.57 -22.25
N TRP A 118 -2.88 21.93 -23.40
CA TRP A 118 -2.70 20.48 -23.61
C TRP A 118 -1.30 20.11 -24.12
N ALA A 119 -0.38 21.06 -24.32
CA ALA A 119 0.93 20.79 -24.92
C ALA A 119 1.78 19.79 -24.13
N SER A 120 1.58 19.70 -22.80
CA SER A 120 2.27 18.73 -21.94
C SER A 120 1.58 17.36 -21.86
N GLY A 121 0.38 17.21 -22.43
CA GLY A 121 -0.43 16.00 -22.30
C GLY A 121 -1.06 15.83 -20.92
N PHE A 122 -1.58 14.62 -20.68
CA PHE A 122 -2.35 14.26 -19.48
C PHE A 122 -1.81 13.01 -18.80
N GLU A 123 -1.86 12.97 -17.48
CA GLU A 123 -1.73 11.73 -16.70
C GLU A 123 -3.10 11.33 -16.17
N VAL A 124 -3.33 10.02 -16.06
CA VAL A 124 -4.63 9.45 -15.70
C VAL A 124 -4.46 8.44 -14.56
N ALA A 125 -5.47 8.35 -13.70
CA ALA A 125 -5.59 7.33 -12.66
C ALA A 125 -7.07 7.12 -12.31
N PRO A 126 -7.55 5.86 -12.21
CA PRO A 126 -8.96 5.56 -12.08
C PRO A 126 -9.57 6.15 -10.80
N ILE A 127 -10.85 6.52 -10.87
CA ILE A 127 -11.64 6.91 -9.69
C ILE A 127 -12.70 5.84 -9.45
N THR A 128 -12.82 5.41 -8.19
CA THR A 128 -13.89 4.51 -7.76
C THR A 128 -14.69 5.16 -6.64
N ILE A 129 -16.00 5.26 -6.81
CA ILE A 129 -16.94 5.65 -5.76
C ILE A 129 -17.72 4.40 -5.35
N GLY A 130 -17.60 3.99 -4.09
CA GLY A 130 -18.19 2.75 -3.60
C GLY A 130 -19.71 2.80 -3.50
N ALA A 131 -20.34 1.62 -3.38
CA ALA A 131 -21.79 1.53 -3.26
C ALA A 131 -22.31 2.33 -2.05
N GLY A 132 -23.45 2.98 -2.20
CA GLY A 132 -24.07 3.79 -1.13
C GLY A 132 -23.25 5.00 -0.66
N ALA A 133 -22.11 5.31 -1.29
CA ALA A 133 -21.34 6.49 -0.93
C ALA A 133 -22.12 7.78 -1.25
N ILE A 134 -22.02 8.78 -0.38
CA ILE A 134 -22.68 10.08 -0.54
C ILE A 134 -21.62 11.16 -0.72
N ILE A 135 -21.64 11.80 -1.88
CA ILE A 135 -20.81 12.93 -2.23
C ILE A 135 -21.66 14.19 -2.13
N SER A 136 -21.41 15.03 -1.12
CA SER A 136 -22.20 16.24 -0.88
C SER A 136 -21.89 17.35 -1.90
N ASN A 137 -22.67 18.43 -1.85
CA ASN A 137 -22.57 19.53 -2.80
C ASN A 137 -21.14 20.10 -2.90
N LYS A 138 -20.71 20.46 -4.11
CA LYS A 138 -19.44 21.18 -4.37
C LYS A 138 -18.18 20.41 -3.96
N VAL A 139 -18.21 19.08 -4.00
CA VAL A 139 -17.02 18.25 -3.76
C VAL A 139 -16.21 18.13 -5.04
N THR A 140 -14.89 18.18 -4.94
CA THR A 140 -13.96 17.80 -6.01
C THR A 140 -13.26 16.50 -5.66
N ILE A 141 -13.24 15.54 -6.58
CA ILE A 141 -12.56 14.25 -6.43
C ILE A 141 -11.41 14.18 -7.43
N ALA A 142 -10.18 14.04 -6.92
CA ALA A 142 -8.98 13.98 -7.75
C ALA A 142 -8.71 12.57 -8.31
N ALA A 143 -8.00 12.52 -9.44
CA ALA A 143 -7.53 11.29 -10.07
C ALA A 143 -6.84 10.32 -9.08
N GLY A 144 -7.17 9.04 -9.20
CA GLY A 144 -6.60 7.93 -8.42
C GLY A 144 -7.30 7.63 -7.09
N VAL A 145 -8.35 8.38 -6.75
CA VAL A 145 -9.05 8.26 -5.46
C VAL A 145 -10.10 7.16 -5.49
N THR A 146 -10.10 6.34 -4.44
CA THR A 146 -11.21 5.45 -4.09
C THR A 146 -11.99 6.00 -2.91
N ILE A 147 -13.28 6.24 -3.07
CA ILE A 147 -14.22 6.56 -1.98
C ILE A 147 -14.87 5.25 -1.55
N GLY A 148 -14.60 4.79 -0.32
CA GLY A 148 -15.13 3.53 0.17
C GLY A 148 -16.66 3.46 0.23
N GLN A 149 -17.20 2.24 0.25
CA GLN A 149 -18.63 1.97 0.39
C GLN A 149 -19.24 2.72 1.59
N ASN A 150 -20.44 3.28 1.41
CA ASN A 150 -21.16 4.04 2.45
C ASN A 150 -20.39 5.24 3.02
N ALA A 151 -19.25 5.64 2.43
CA ALA A 151 -18.51 6.81 2.88
C ALA A 151 -19.28 8.09 2.51
N ARG A 152 -19.12 9.12 3.33
CA ARG A 152 -19.77 10.42 3.18
C ARG A 152 -18.72 11.49 3.03
N VAL A 153 -18.76 12.23 1.94
CA VAL A 153 -17.90 13.39 1.72
C VAL A 153 -18.74 14.64 1.95
N GLY A 154 -18.33 15.47 2.92
CA GLY A 154 -19.03 16.71 3.26
C GLY A 154 -18.89 17.78 2.19
N ALA A 155 -19.80 18.76 2.21
CA ALA A 155 -19.87 19.78 1.17
C ALA A 155 -18.59 20.64 1.10
N ASN A 156 -18.25 21.12 -0.10
CA ASN A 156 -17.03 21.91 -0.40
C ASN A 156 -15.71 21.19 -0.05
N ALA A 157 -15.68 19.86 0.02
CA ALA A 157 -14.45 19.11 0.27
C ALA A 157 -13.64 18.85 -1.00
N VAL A 158 -12.32 18.74 -0.87
CA VAL A 158 -11.42 18.33 -1.97
C VAL A 158 -10.75 17.02 -1.59
N VAL A 159 -11.13 15.93 -2.25
CA VAL A 159 -10.61 14.60 -1.96
C VAL A 159 -9.39 14.30 -2.81
N THR A 160 -8.22 14.27 -2.17
CA THR A 160 -6.92 14.02 -2.81
C THR A 160 -6.27 12.71 -2.36
N THR A 161 -6.95 11.92 -1.53
CA THR A 161 -6.50 10.61 -1.06
C THR A 161 -7.74 9.73 -0.85
N SER A 162 -7.63 8.44 -1.15
CA SER A 162 -8.69 7.45 -0.93
C SER A 162 -9.24 7.48 0.50
N LEU A 163 -10.54 7.24 0.61
CA LEU A 163 -11.29 7.26 1.88
C LEU A 163 -11.75 5.85 2.26
N PRO A 164 -11.62 5.46 3.54
CA PRO A 164 -12.16 4.20 4.03
C PRO A 164 -13.68 4.14 3.90
N PRO A 165 -14.28 2.95 3.75
CA PRO A 165 -15.72 2.79 3.77
C PRO A 165 -16.31 3.19 5.11
N ALA A 166 -17.58 3.56 5.08
CA ALA A 166 -18.40 3.93 6.23
C ALA A 166 -17.77 5.04 7.09
N THR A 167 -17.04 5.95 6.45
CA THR A 167 -16.47 7.14 7.11
C THR A 167 -17.18 8.41 6.70
N THR A 168 -16.94 9.48 7.44
CA THR A 168 -17.24 10.84 7.00
C THR A 168 -15.93 11.59 6.85
N ALA A 169 -15.73 12.24 5.71
CA ALA A 169 -14.58 13.10 5.45
C ALA A 169 -15.02 14.49 5.03
N VAL A 170 -14.31 15.51 5.51
CA VAL A 170 -14.62 16.93 5.23
C VAL A 170 -13.33 17.72 5.03
N GLY A 171 -13.43 18.89 4.40
CA GLY A 171 -12.33 19.86 4.26
C GLY A 171 -11.58 19.77 2.92
N SER A 172 -10.62 20.68 2.74
CA SER A 172 -9.74 20.76 1.58
C SER A 172 -8.29 20.91 2.07
N PRO A 173 -7.47 19.84 2.01
CA PRO A 173 -7.83 18.49 1.57
C PRO A 173 -8.74 17.75 2.56
N ALA A 174 -9.56 16.83 2.07
CA ALA A 174 -10.51 16.08 2.87
C ALA A 174 -9.82 15.18 3.90
N ARG A 175 -10.33 15.15 5.13
CA ARG A 175 -9.84 14.31 6.23
C ARG A 175 -11.01 13.60 6.89
N VAL A 176 -10.79 12.34 7.25
CA VAL A 176 -11.77 11.54 7.99
C VAL A 176 -11.99 12.16 9.37
N THR A 177 -13.24 12.48 9.70
CA THR A 177 -13.65 13.05 10.99
C THR A 177 -14.56 12.12 11.79
N ALA A 178 -15.13 11.09 11.16
CA ALA A 178 -15.95 10.10 11.84
C ALA A 178 -15.91 8.75 11.13
N ARG A 179 -16.12 7.67 11.91
CA ARG A 179 -16.29 6.29 11.44
C ARG A 179 -17.64 5.78 11.92
N HIS A 180 -18.36 5.09 11.04
CA HIS A 180 -19.74 4.66 11.26
C HIS A 180 -19.86 3.18 10.91
N PRO A 181 -19.59 2.26 11.85
CA PRO A 181 -19.64 0.84 11.57
C PRO A 181 -21.04 0.46 11.05
N GLY A 182 -21.09 -0.08 9.84
CA GLY A 182 -22.31 -0.49 9.15
C GLY A 182 -22.01 -1.67 8.22
N PRO A 183 -23.05 -2.37 7.73
CA PRO A 183 -22.86 -3.51 6.85
C PRO A 183 -22.13 -3.05 5.58
N LEU A 184 -21.04 -3.74 5.26
CA LEU A 184 -20.35 -3.63 3.97
C LEU A 184 -20.78 -4.81 3.10
N ASP A 185 -20.88 -4.59 1.80
CA ASP A 185 -21.13 -5.65 0.83
C ASP A 185 -19.83 -6.43 0.64
N PRO A 186 -19.75 -7.71 1.07
CA PRO A 186 -18.55 -8.51 0.89
C PRO A 186 -18.25 -8.83 -0.58
N GLY A 187 -19.24 -8.73 -1.48
CA GLY A 187 -19.08 -8.94 -2.91
C GLY A 187 -18.46 -7.75 -3.65
N GLN A 188 -18.37 -6.57 -3.02
CA GLN A 188 -17.77 -5.41 -3.66
C GLN A 188 -16.23 -5.56 -3.69
N PRO A 189 -15.57 -5.25 -4.82
CA PRO A 189 -14.12 -5.25 -4.91
C PRO A 189 -13.48 -4.38 -3.83
N ARG A 190 -12.41 -4.89 -3.21
CA ARG A 190 -11.58 -4.17 -2.25
C ARG A 190 -10.24 -3.85 -2.89
N ALA A 191 -9.64 -2.74 -2.49
CA ALA A 191 -8.24 -2.51 -2.80
C ALA A 191 -7.41 -3.67 -2.26
N GLU A 192 -6.43 -4.12 -3.04
CA GLU A 192 -5.49 -5.16 -2.64
C GLU A 192 -4.12 -4.53 -2.44
N LEU A 193 -3.42 -4.94 -1.39
CA LEU A 193 -2.02 -4.62 -1.16
C LEU A 193 -1.24 -5.92 -0.94
N ARG A 194 -0.21 -6.13 -1.75
CA ARG A 194 0.71 -7.26 -1.63
C ARG A 194 1.99 -6.80 -0.96
N ILE A 195 2.38 -7.46 0.12
CA ILE A 195 3.56 -7.13 0.90
C ILE A 195 4.56 -8.28 0.82
N GLY A 196 5.79 -7.99 0.41
CA GLY A 196 6.88 -8.96 0.37
C GLY A 196 7.93 -8.62 1.41
N TRP A 197 8.35 -9.60 2.21
CA TRP A 197 9.38 -9.44 3.23
C TRP A 197 10.59 -10.29 2.86
N PHE A 198 11.75 -9.66 2.68
CA PHE A 198 13.00 -10.30 2.29
C PHE A 198 14.05 -10.04 3.34
N GLY A 199 14.59 -11.10 3.95
CA GLY A 199 15.61 -10.91 4.97
C GLY A 199 16.08 -12.21 5.59
N THR A 200 16.64 -12.08 6.78
CA THR A 200 17.31 -13.17 7.49
C THR A 200 16.42 -13.74 8.61
N SER A 201 17.02 -14.37 9.63
CA SER A 201 16.30 -14.94 10.78
C SER A 201 15.47 -13.93 11.56
N LEU A 202 15.91 -12.67 11.64
CA LEU A 202 15.13 -11.61 12.31
C LEU A 202 13.75 -11.43 11.67
N MET A 203 13.69 -11.53 10.34
CA MET A 203 12.46 -11.34 9.57
C MET A 203 11.67 -12.64 9.41
N GLU A 204 12.34 -13.79 9.26
CA GLU A 204 11.72 -15.11 9.19
C GLU A 204 10.88 -15.41 10.45
N HIS A 205 11.51 -15.21 11.62
CA HIS A 205 10.99 -15.43 12.97
C HIS A 205 10.02 -16.62 13.07
N LEU A 206 10.54 -17.84 13.24
CA LEU A 206 9.73 -19.04 13.43
C LEU A 206 9.53 -19.37 14.91
N GLU A 207 8.29 -19.64 15.32
CA GLU A 207 7.97 -20.28 16.60
C GLU A 207 7.55 -21.73 16.39
N ALA A 208 7.98 -22.59 17.33
CA ALA A 208 7.46 -23.93 17.46
C ALA A 208 5.97 -23.89 17.81
N HIS A 209 5.15 -24.72 17.16
CA HIS A 209 3.72 -24.74 17.37
C HIS A 209 3.17 -26.16 17.51
N ASN A 210 2.19 -26.29 18.40
CA ASN A 210 1.28 -27.41 18.47
C ASN A 210 -0.16 -26.88 18.60
N PRO A 211 -1.14 -27.34 17.78
CA PRO A 211 -2.52 -26.88 17.83
C PRO A 211 -3.20 -27.00 19.20
N ARG A 212 -2.79 -27.96 20.04
CA ARG A 212 -3.29 -28.13 21.41
C ARG A 212 -2.97 -26.93 22.29
N LEU A 213 -1.84 -26.25 22.04
CA LEU A 213 -1.44 -25.05 22.79
C LEU A 213 -2.24 -23.79 22.43
N HIS A 214 -3.01 -23.82 21.34
CA HIS A 214 -3.83 -22.69 20.92
C HIS A 214 -5.28 -22.80 21.42
N THR A 215 -5.80 -24.02 21.53
CA THR A 215 -7.18 -24.27 21.93
C THR A 215 -7.25 -24.37 23.45
N GLN A 216 -7.77 -23.36 24.14
CA GLN A 216 -7.88 -23.38 25.60
C GLN A 216 -8.66 -24.59 26.15
N ALA A 217 -9.54 -25.18 25.35
CA ALA A 217 -10.32 -26.36 25.72
C ALA A 217 -9.55 -27.70 25.62
N ASP A 218 -8.35 -27.72 25.02
CA ASP A 218 -7.53 -28.94 24.79
C ASP A 218 -6.06 -28.70 25.18
N LEU A 219 -5.84 -27.89 26.22
CA LEU A 219 -4.50 -27.65 26.72
C LEU A 219 -3.93 -28.94 27.35
N PRO A 220 -2.62 -29.20 27.16
CA PRO A 220 -1.94 -30.32 27.79
C PRO A 220 -2.00 -30.23 29.32
N GLU A 221 -2.01 -31.38 29.99
CA GLU A 221 -1.95 -31.42 31.46
C GLU A 221 -0.59 -30.91 31.96
N ILE A 222 -0.55 -30.40 33.20
CA ILE A 222 0.72 -29.96 33.80
C ILE A 222 1.68 -31.15 33.89
N GLY A 223 2.85 -31.01 33.25
CA GLY A 223 3.88 -32.05 33.18
C GLY A 223 3.80 -32.95 31.93
N GLU A 224 2.79 -32.77 31.08
CA GLU A 224 2.73 -33.44 29.78
C GLU A 224 3.74 -32.82 28.81
N HIS A 225 4.42 -33.67 28.03
CA HIS A 225 5.27 -33.23 26.94
C HIS A 225 4.46 -33.12 25.65
N VAL A 226 4.67 -32.03 24.91
CA VAL A 226 3.97 -31.77 23.65
C VAL A 226 4.99 -31.79 22.52
N GLU A 227 4.69 -32.52 21.45
CA GLU A 227 5.50 -32.51 20.24
C GLU A 227 5.32 -31.19 19.48
N VAL A 228 6.41 -30.66 18.92
CA VAL A 228 6.33 -29.55 17.95
C VAL A 228 5.85 -30.13 16.62
N THR A 229 4.59 -29.90 16.27
CA THR A 229 4.00 -30.46 15.04
C THR A 229 4.22 -29.57 13.83
N GLU A 230 4.42 -28.27 14.03
CA GLU A 230 4.71 -27.33 12.95
C GLU A 230 5.56 -26.14 13.43
N ARG A 231 6.09 -25.37 12.47
CA ARG A 231 6.72 -24.07 12.70
C ARG A 231 5.85 -23.01 12.04
N ARG A 232 5.62 -21.89 12.71
CA ARG A 232 4.83 -20.77 12.19
C ARG A 232 5.63 -19.48 12.21
N HIS A 233 5.42 -18.63 11.20
CA HIS A 233 5.97 -17.28 11.19
C HIS A 233 5.30 -16.44 12.29
N ARG A 234 6.12 -15.68 13.02
CA ARG A 234 5.75 -14.84 14.16
C ARG A 234 6.55 -13.54 14.12
N GLY A 235 6.95 -13.01 15.27
CA GLY A 235 7.70 -11.77 15.40
C GLY A 235 7.03 -10.52 14.84
N TYR A 236 7.84 -9.48 14.64
CA TYR A 236 7.38 -8.16 14.22
C TYR A 236 6.68 -8.16 12.84
N VAL A 237 7.07 -9.05 11.90
CA VAL A 237 6.45 -9.17 10.56
C VAL A 237 4.98 -9.56 10.69
N THR A 238 4.70 -10.60 11.49
CA THR A 238 3.34 -11.09 11.72
C THR A 238 2.52 -10.04 12.49
N ALA A 239 3.13 -9.38 13.47
CA ALA A 239 2.48 -8.34 14.27
C ALA A 239 2.14 -7.09 13.45
N LEU A 240 3.04 -6.63 12.57
CA LEU A 240 2.79 -5.54 11.62
C LEU A 240 1.68 -5.88 10.64
N THR A 241 1.75 -7.06 10.02
CA THR A 241 0.71 -7.53 9.08
C THR A 241 -0.66 -7.56 9.75
N THR A 242 -0.75 -8.12 10.96
CA THR A 242 -1.98 -8.16 11.76
C THR A 242 -2.48 -6.76 12.08
N THR A 243 -1.56 -5.85 12.45
CA THR A 243 -1.88 -4.44 12.72
C THR A 243 -2.49 -3.78 11.49
N TRP A 244 -1.88 -3.92 10.31
CA TRP A 244 -2.38 -3.31 9.09
C TRP A 244 -3.71 -3.91 8.63
N GLN A 245 -3.88 -5.23 8.70
CA GLN A 245 -5.18 -5.87 8.43
C GLN A 245 -6.28 -5.37 9.37
N THR A 246 -5.93 -5.03 10.61
CA THR A 246 -6.86 -4.47 11.60
C THR A 246 -7.15 -2.98 11.38
N LEU A 247 -6.15 -2.20 10.97
CA LEU A 247 -6.31 -0.77 10.70
C LEU A 247 -6.97 -0.47 9.36
N TYR A 248 -6.80 -1.37 8.38
CA TYR A 248 -7.31 -1.28 7.02
C TYR A 248 -8.21 -2.48 6.66
N PRO A 249 -9.28 -2.80 7.43
CA PRO A 249 -10.12 -3.98 7.20
C PRO A 249 -10.91 -3.95 5.89
N TRP A 250 -10.89 -2.81 5.19
CA TRP A 250 -11.48 -2.61 3.87
C TRP A 250 -10.51 -2.85 2.71
N VAL A 251 -9.27 -3.22 3.02
CA VAL A 251 -8.20 -3.55 2.07
C VAL A 251 -7.87 -5.03 2.25
N THR A 252 -7.73 -5.76 1.15
CA THR A 252 -7.18 -7.10 1.16
C THR A 252 -5.66 -6.98 1.23
N ILE A 253 -5.08 -7.23 2.41
CA ILE A 253 -3.62 -7.22 2.58
C ILE A 253 -3.11 -8.65 2.58
N THR A 254 -2.32 -9.00 1.56
CA THR A 254 -1.57 -10.25 1.48
C THR A 254 -0.12 -9.99 1.88
N SER A 255 0.46 -10.90 2.65
CA SER A 255 1.82 -10.75 3.18
C SER A 255 2.57 -12.05 2.98
N ASN A 256 3.64 -11.99 2.19
CA ASN A 256 4.52 -13.11 1.90
C ASN A 256 5.87 -12.87 2.56
N ASN A 257 6.24 -13.77 3.48
CA ASN A 257 7.52 -13.69 4.17
C ASN A 257 8.51 -14.67 3.53
N TYR A 258 9.54 -14.12 2.88
CA TYR A 258 10.65 -14.81 2.23
C TYR A 258 11.93 -14.73 3.09
N GLY A 259 11.80 -14.37 4.37
CA GLY A 259 12.91 -14.41 5.31
C GLY A 259 13.42 -15.85 5.48
N GLU A 260 14.74 -16.00 5.60
CA GLU A 260 15.38 -17.30 5.81
C GLU A 260 16.41 -17.24 6.94
N GLY A 261 16.29 -18.15 7.90
CA GLY A 261 17.18 -18.24 9.03
C GLY A 261 18.63 -18.53 8.63
N GLY A 262 19.55 -17.66 9.04
CA GLY A 262 20.99 -17.81 8.78
C GLY A 262 21.45 -17.39 7.38
N ALA A 263 20.55 -16.89 6.54
CA ALA A 263 20.82 -16.35 5.21
C ALA A 263 21.72 -15.11 5.24
N THR A 264 22.65 -15.00 4.29
CA THR A 264 23.44 -13.81 3.97
C THR A 264 22.79 -13.00 2.86
N SER A 265 23.36 -11.85 2.47
CA SER A 265 22.88 -11.11 1.30
C SER A 265 22.92 -11.90 -0.02
N ARG A 266 23.77 -12.92 -0.16
CA ARG A 266 23.75 -13.83 -1.33
C ARG A 266 22.45 -14.63 -1.38
N ASP A 267 22.08 -15.20 -0.24
CA ASP A 267 20.95 -16.11 -0.11
C ASP A 267 19.64 -15.33 -0.24
N VAL A 268 19.54 -14.16 0.41
CA VAL A 268 18.38 -13.26 0.27
C VAL A 268 18.20 -12.81 -1.18
N LEU A 269 19.30 -12.51 -1.90
CA LEU A 269 19.23 -12.18 -3.34
C LEU A 269 18.75 -13.39 -4.17
N ALA A 270 19.17 -14.61 -3.84
CA ALA A 270 18.70 -15.82 -4.51
C ALA A 270 17.19 -16.04 -4.27
N ASN A 271 16.72 -15.87 -3.03
CA ASN A 271 15.31 -15.97 -2.66
C ASN A 271 14.45 -14.92 -3.37
N LEU A 272 14.95 -13.68 -3.48
CA LEU A 272 14.29 -12.64 -4.26
C LEU A 272 14.15 -13.03 -5.73
N ARG A 273 15.21 -13.56 -6.35
CA ARG A 273 15.15 -14.03 -7.75
C ARG A 273 14.13 -15.15 -7.93
N ALA A 274 14.10 -16.13 -7.04
CA ALA A 274 13.13 -17.21 -7.06
C ALA A 274 11.69 -16.67 -6.97
N ALA A 275 11.42 -15.78 -6.01
CA ALA A 275 10.10 -15.15 -5.86
C ALA A 275 9.69 -14.34 -7.12
N ILE A 276 10.65 -13.71 -7.78
CA ILE A 276 10.45 -12.97 -9.03
C ILE A 276 10.12 -13.91 -10.21
N ASP A 277 10.80 -15.05 -10.29
CA ASP A 277 10.60 -16.07 -11.32
C ASP A 277 9.23 -16.75 -11.18
N GLU A 278 8.73 -16.87 -9.95
CA GLU A 278 7.36 -17.29 -9.64
C GLU A 278 6.29 -16.21 -9.95
N GLY A 279 6.71 -15.05 -10.48
CA GLY A 279 5.82 -13.98 -10.89
C GLY A 279 5.58 -12.90 -9.82
N GLY A 280 6.36 -12.91 -8.74
CA GLY A 280 6.25 -11.96 -7.62
C GLY A 280 6.13 -10.50 -8.05
N ARG A 281 5.14 -9.81 -7.47
CA ARG A 281 4.89 -8.37 -7.53
C ARG A 281 4.33 -7.92 -6.21
N TRP A 282 4.78 -6.75 -5.77
CA TRP A 282 4.41 -6.22 -4.47
C TRP A 282 3.98 -4.76 -4.59
N ASP A 283 3.13 -4.33 -3.67
CA ASP A 283 2.85 -2.91 -3.47
C ASP A 283 3.90 -2.33 -2.52
N LEU A 284 4.28 -3.10 -1.49
CA LEU A 284 5.39 -2.80 -0.59
C LEU A 284 6.34 -3.99 -0.50
N ALA A 285 7.62 -3.78 -0.83
CA ALA A 285 8.68 -4.73 -0.51
C ALA A 285 9.53 -4.22 0.64
N VAL A 286 9.79 -5.07 1.63
CA VAL A 286 10.61 -4.76 2.80
C VAL A 286 11.85 -5.64 2.75
N LEU A 287 13.03 -5.02 2.88
CA LEU A 287 14.33 -5.67 2.80
C LEU A 287 15.13 -5.42 4.08
N GLY A 288 15.60 -6.47 4.74
CA GLY A 288 16.50 -6.38 5.90
C GLY A 288 17.58 -7.46 5.82
N VAL A 289 18.82 -7.06 5.56
CA VAL A 289 19.95 -7.98 5.38
C VAL A 289 21.30 -7.34 5.71
N GLY A 290 22.22 -8.14 6.26
CA GLY A 290 23.60 -7.73 6.58
C GLY A 290 24.15 -8.33 7.86
N ILE A 291 23.29 -8.74 8.81
CA ILE A 291 23.76 -9.21 10.11
C ILE A 291 24.58 -10.51 9.99
N ASN A 292 24.13 -11.48 9.18
CA ASN A 292 24.85 -12.73 8.94
C ASN A 292 26.13 -12.51 8.10
N ASP A 293 26.11 -11.55 7.18
CA ASP A 293 27.27 -11.16 6.36
C ASP A 293 28.46 -10.79 7.26
N VAL A 294 28.19 -10.02 8.33
CA VAL A 294 29.18 -9.65 9.36
C VAL A 294 29.39 -10.78 10.38
N TRP A 295 28.33 -11.39 10.91
CA TRP A 295 28.41 -12.36 11.99
C TRP A 295 29.28 -13.57 11.62
N ARG A 296 29.17 -14.08 10.40
CA ARG A 296 29.99 -15.20 9.90
C ARG A 296 31.48 -14.87 9.90
N HIS A 297 31.85 -13.61 9.64
CA HIS A 297 33.25 -13.18 9.68
C HIS A 297 33.81 -13.30 11.10
N HIS A 298 33.07 -12.80 12.09
CA HIS A 298 33.44 -12.83 13.50
C HIS A 298 33.38 -14.24 14.12
N GLN A 299 32.63 -15.15 13.51
CA GLN A 299 32.64 -16.59 13.83
C GLN A 299 33.85 -17.35 13.24
N GLY A 300 34.72 -16.69 12.45
CA GLY A 300 35.79 -17.36 11.70
C GLY A 300 35.31 -18.17 10.49
N ARG A 301 34.04 -18.03 10.10
CA ARG A 301 33.40 -18.73 8.96
C ARG A 301 33.58 -17.92 7.68
N HIS A 302 34.82 -17.56 7.37
CA HIS A 302 35.15 -16.61 6.30
C HIS A 302 34.68 -17.05 4.89
N SER A 303 34.55 -18.35 4.63
CA SER A 303 34.01 -18.86 3.35
C SER A 303 32.51 -18.62 3.19
N GLU A 304 31.80 -18.42 4.30
CA GLU A 304 30.36 -18.17 4.32
C GLU A 304 30.06 -16.67 4.48
N ALA A 305 30.96 -15.92 5.11
CA ALA A 305 30.86 -14.47 5.25
C ALA A 305 30.83 -13.75 3.88
N VAL A 306 30.15 -12.61 3.85
CA VAL A 306 30.07 -11.73 2.68
C VAL A 306 30.77 -10.43 3.07
N ASP A 307 31.84 -10.08 2.35
CA ASP A 307 32.57 -8.84 2.61
C ASP A 307 31.80 -7.60 2.13
N LEU A 308 32.23 -6.41 2.56
CA LEU A 308 31.49 -5.18 2.28
C LEU A 308 31.33 -4.91 0.78
N PRO A 309 32.35 -5.09 -0.09
CA PRO A 309 32.18 -4.95 -1.54
C PRO A 309 31.13 -5.91 -2.13
N GLU A 310 31.14 -7.19 -1.74
CA GLU A 310 30.16 -8.16 -2.21
C GLU A 310 28.75 -7.81 -1.69
N TYR A 311 28.63 -7.40 -0.43
CA TYR A 311 27.37 -6.95 0.17
C TYR A 311 26.78 -5.74 -0.58
N GLU A 312 27.59 -4.72 -0.88
CA GLU A 312 27.16 -3.54 -1.64
C GLU A 312 26.66 -3.92 -3.04
N ALA A 313 27.34 -4.86 -3.72
CA ALA A 313 26.91 -5.35 -5.03
C ALA A 313 25.59 -6.15 -4.97
N ASN A 314 25.44 -7.02 -3.96
CA ASN A 314 24.21 -7.78 -3.73
C ASN A 314 23.05 -6.84 -3.45
N LEU A 315 23.25 -5.85 -2.57
CA LEU A 315 22.21 -4.90 -2.19
C LEU A 315 21.77 -4.02 -3.36
N ALA A 316 22.71 -3.50 -4.15
CA ALA A 316 22.38 -2.75 -5.37
C ALA A 316 21.53 -3.58 -6.34
N THR A 317 21.87 -4.86 -6.51
CA THR A 317 21.12 -5.79 -7.37
C THR A 317 19.70 -6.04 -6.81
N MET A 318 19.57 -6.28 -5.51
CA MET A 318 18.26 -6.48 -4.87
C MET A 318 17.37 -5.24 -5.03
N LEU A 319 17.91 -4.04 -4.81
CA LEU A 319 17.16 -2.79 -4.93
C LEU A 319 16.72 -2.49 -6.37
N ASP A 320 17.56 -2.75 -7.37
CA ASP A 320 17.16 -2.64 -8.78
C ASP A 320 16.01 -3.60 -9.12
N LEU A 321 16.14 -4.87 -8.72
CA LEU A 321 15.09 -5.88 -8.94
C LEU A 321 13.78 -5.51 -8.24
N LEU A 322 13.85 -5.06 -6.99
CA LEU A 322 12.68 -4.64 -6.23
C LEU A 322 12.05 -3.37 -6.81
N GLY A 323 12.83 -2.39 -7.26
CA GLY A 323 12.31 -1.17 -7.91
C GLY A 323 11.52 -1.45 -9.20
N GLN A 324 11.79 -2.56 -9.88
CA GLN A 324 11.06 -3.00 -11.06
C GLN A 324 9.80 -3.84 -10.73
N ARG A 325 9.68 -4.33 -9.49
CA ARG A 325 8.69 -5.33 -9.08
C ARG A 325 7.77 -4.87 -7.95
N ALA A 326 8.15 -3.79 -7.25
CA ALA A 326 7.40 -3.20 -6.16
C ALA A 326 7.09 -1.71 -6.42
N ARG A 327 5.93 -1.23 -5.94
CA ARG A 327 5.59 0.21 -6.02
C ARG A 327 6.38 1.04 -5.00
N ARG A 328 6.70 0.45 -3.84
CA ARG A 328 7.53 1.03 -2.79
C ARG A 328 8.50 -0.02 -2.24
N VAL A 329 9.71 0.42 -1.95
CA VAL A 329 10.75 -0.40 -1.31
C VAL A 329 11.15 0.25 0.01
N LEU A 330 11.22 -0.55 1.06
CA LEU A 330 11.61 -0.16 2.41
C LEU A 330 12.79 -1.01 2.85
N VAL A 331 13.94 -0.40 3.10
CA VAL A 331 15.11 -1.05 3.67
C VAL A 331 15.11 -0.82 5.18
N ILE A 332 15.29 -1.88 5.94
CA ILE A 332 15.44 -1.82 7.40
C ILE A 332 16.92 -2.09 7.70
N GLY A 333 17.56 -1.17 8.42
CA GLY A 333 18.92 -1.37 8.92
C GLY A 333 18.98 -2.52 9.93
N GLU A 334 20.13 -3.16 10.06
CA GLU A 334 20.32 -4.26 11.00
C GLU A 334 20.46 -3.74 12.43
N PRO A 335 19.82 -4.38 13.42
CA PRO A 335 19.98 -4.02 14.82
C PRO A 335 21.37 -4.45 15.33
N PRO A 336 21.89 -3.84 16.42
CA PRO A 336 23.11 -4.33 17.06
C PRO A 336 22.94 -5.78 17.57
N MET A 337 24.05 -6.50 17.68
CA MET A 337 24.15 -7.73 18.46
C MET A 337 24.28 -7.39 19.94
N GLY A 338 23.51 -8.08 20.78
CA GLY A 338 23.47 -7.91 22.22
C GLY A 338 24.58 -8.65 22.95
N TRP A 339 24.79 -9.95 22.70
CA TRP A 339 25.92 -10.71 23.21
C TRP A 339 26.09 -11.98 22.36
N GLU A 340 27.29 -12.52 22.26
CA GLU A 340 27.51 -13.81 21.58
C GLU A 340 28.79 -14.45 22.15
N PRO A 341 28.70 -15.64 22.77
CA PRO A 341 29.87 -16.30 23.32
C PRO A 341 30.97 -16.55 22.29
N GLY A 342 32.19 -16.09 22.58
CA GLY A 342 33.35 -16.30 21.71
C GLY A 342 33.48 -15.28 20.57
N ILE A 343 32.63 -14.26 20.51
CA ILE A 343 32.71 -13.15 19.55
C ILE A 343 33.02 -11.84 20.28
N ASP A 344 33.86 -11.01 19.67
CA ASP A 344 34.03 -9.60 20.05
C ASP A 344 32.85 -8.78 19.51
N VAL A 345 31.78 -8.72 20.32
CA VAL A 345 30.52 -8.05 19.93
C VAL A 345 30.71 -6.54 19.66
N PRO A 346 31.48 -5.76 20.44
CA PRO A 346 31.79 -4.38 20.08
C PRO A 346 32.44 -4.23 18.70
N ALA A 347 33.38 -5.11 18.35
CA ALA A 347 33.99 -5.10 17.02
C ALA A 347 32.96 -5.48 15.92
N ALA A 348 32.17 -6.53 16.14
CA ALA A 348 31.11 -6.94 15.21
C ALA A 348 30.07 -5.84 14.97
N ASN A 349 29.66 -5.14 16.03
CA ASN A 349 28.73 -4.00 15.93
C ASN A 349 29.35 -2.80 15.20
N THR A 350 30.66 -2.60 15.31
CA THR A 350 31.38 -1.57 14.54
C THR A 350 31.35 -1.87 13.03
N ASP A 351 31.57 -3.14 12.66
CA ASP A 351 31.46 -3.58 11.27
C ASP A 351 30.01 -3.49 10.77
N LEU A 352 29.04 -3.90 11.59
CA LEU A 352 27.62 -3.86 11.24
C LEU A 352 27.12 -2.42 10.98
N LEU A 353 27.60 -1.43 11.74
CA LEU A 353 27.36 0.00 11.46
C LEU A 353 27.90 0.42 10.08
N THR A 354 29.03 -0.14 9.64
CA THR A 354 29.57 0.13 8.32
C THR A 354 28.67 -0.44 7.21
N TYR A 355 28.12 -1.64 7.42
CA TYR A 355 27.15 -2.26 6.51
C TYR A 355 25.82 -1.48 6.49
N ASN A 356 25.33 -1.03 7.65
CA ASN A 356 24.15 -0.16 7.74
C ASN A 356 24.33 1.16 7.00
N ALA A 357 25.53 1.77 7.08
CA ALA A 357 25.85 2.97 6.32
C ALA A 357 25.84 2.70 4.80
N ALA A 358 26.35 1.54 4.36
CA ALA A 358 26.24 1.11 2.97
C ALA A 358 24.78 0.90 2.54
N ALA A 359 23.97 0.27 3.39
CA ALA A 359 22.56 0.06 3.12
C ALA A 359 21.77 1.35 2.97
N ARG A 360 22.03 2.34 3.83
CA ARG A 360 21.45 3.68 3.72
C ARG A 360 21.80 4.36 2.42
N ARG A 361 23.07 4.30 1.98
CA ARG A 361 23.52 4.90 0.70
C ARG A 361 22.87 4.22 -0.50
N ALA A 362 22.79 2.89 -0.47
CA ALA A 362 22.17 2.11 -1.53
C ALA A 362 20.67 2.40 -1.65
N ALA A 363 19.95 2.43 -0.52
CA ALA A 363 18.53 2.81 -0.48
C ALA A 363 18.29 4.21 -1.06
N ALA A 364 19.10 5.20 -0.66
CA ALA A 364 19.00 6.56 -1.20
C ALA A 364 19.26 6.63 -2.71
N THR A 365 20.22 5.86 -3.22
CA THR A 365 20.52 5.78 -4.67
C THR A 365 19.35 5.18 -5.45
N ALA A 366 18.63 4.23 -4.85
CA ALA A 366 17.51 3.53 -5.47
C ALA A 366 16.14 4.21 -5.25
N ASP A 367 16.09 5.42 -4.65
CA ASP A 367 14.85 6.09 -4.23
C ASP A 367 13.97 5.20 -3.32
N ALA A 368 14.62 4.38 -2.49
CA ALA A 368 13.98 3.53 -1.51
C ALA A 368 13.98 4.19 -0.12
N HIS A 369 12.99 3.84 0.69
CA HIS A 369 12.95 4.23 2.09
C HIS A 369 14.01 3.47 2.89
N TYR A 370 14.55 4.11 3.93
CA TYR A 370 15.49 3.48 4.86
C TYR A 370 15.07 3.79 6.29
N ILE A 371 14.95 2.75 7.12
CA ILE A 371 14.71 2.87 8.56
C ILE A 371 16.01 2.53 9.29
N ASP A 372 16.47 3.49 10.09
CA ASP A 372 17.53 3.25 11.07
C ASP A 372 16.91 2.71 12.36
N LEU A 373 17.42 1.58 12.85
CA LEU A 373 17.00 0.98 14.10
C LEU A 373 17.97 1.24 15.25
N TRP A 374 19.19 1.68 14.93
CA TRP A 374 20.33 1.52 15.83
C TRP A 374 20.14 2.25 17.15
N ASP A 375 19.86 3.56 17.07
CA ASP A 375 19.79 4.43 18.25
C ASP A 375 18.66 4.03 19.19
N GLU A 376 17.48 3.70 18.66
CA GLU A 376 16.31 3.30 19.45
C GLU A 376 16.53 1.95 20.16
N ILE A 377 17.20 1.01 19.49
CA ILE A 377 17.55 -0.28 20.07
C ILE A 377 18.61 -0.12 21.16
N VAL A 378 19.69 0.64 20.90
CA VAL A 378 20.72 0.92 21.90
C VAL A 378 20.12 1.64 23.11
N TYR A 379 19.27 2.63 22.89
CA TYR A 379 18.57 3.34 23.97
C TYR A 379 17.72 2.39 24.81
N THR A 380 16.89 1.56 24.17
CA THR A 380 16.01 0.63 24.90
C THR A 380 16.82 -0.42 25.64
N ALA A 381 17.84 -1.01 25.00
CA ALA A 381 18.71 -2.00 25.61
C ALA A 381 19.47 -1.44 26.81
N THR A 382 20.01 -0.22 26.71
CA THR A 382 20.70 0.44 27.83
C THR A 382 19.75 0.75 28.99
N CYS A 383 18.50 1.11 28.72
CA CYS A 383 17.46 1.23 29.74
C CYS A 383 17.12 -0.10 30.41
N PHE A 384 17.29 -1.23 29.72
CA PHE A 384 17.21 -2.57 30.29
C PHE A 384 18.49 -3.05 31.00
N GLY A 385 19.53 -2.21 31.04
CA GLY A 385 20.79 -2.49 31.73
C GLY A 385 21.87 -3.15 30.87
N TRP A 386 21.71 -3.17 29.54
CA TRP A 386 22.75 -3.59 28.61
C TRP A 386 23.81 -2.50 28.40
N ASP A 387 25.09 -2.87 28.29
CA ASP A 387 26.19 -1.93 27.99
C ASP A 387 26.79 -2.25 26.61
N PRO A 388 26.75 -1.32 25.63
CA PRO A 388 27.31 -1.54 24.29
C PRO A 388 28.85 -1.73 24.29
N ASN A 389 29.57 -1.28 25.31
CA ASN A 389 31.03 -1.41 25.40
C ASN A 389 31.45 -2.71 26.08
N THR A 390 30.59 -3.26 26.94
CA THR A 390 30.79 -4.57 27.58
C THR A 390 29.51 -5.42 27.47
N PRO A 391 29.15 -5.85 26.24
CA PRO A 391 27.87 -6.50 25.99
C PRO A 391 27.82 -7.88 26.67
N ALA A 392 26.76 -8.13 27.44
CA ALA A 392 26.59 -9.35 28.20
C ALA A 392 25.12 -9.77 28.26
N ALA A 393 24.89 -11.07 28.44
CA ALA A 393 23.56 -11.60 28.66
C ALA A 393 22.91 -10.98 29.92
N PRO A 394 21.60 -10.69 29.88
CA PRO A 394 20.89 -10.16 31.03
C PRO A 394 20.84 -11.18 32.17
N ALA A 395 20.57 -10.71 33.38
CA ALA A 395 20.22 -11.60 34.48
C ALA A 395 18.96 -12.41 34.12
N SER A 396 18.87 -13.67 34.59
CA SER A 396 17.70 -14.52 34.31
C SER A 396 16.40 -13.83 34.71
N GLY A 397 15.46 -13.75 33.77
CA GLY A 397 14.15 -13.11 33.95
C GLY A 397 14.15 -11.58 33.83
N ALA A 398 15.29 -10.93 33.60
CA ALA A 398 15.33 -9.50 33.29
C ALA A 398 14.89 -9.23 31.83
N PRO A 399 14.27 -8.07 31.54
CA PRO A 399 13.91 -7.71 30.17
C PRO A 399 15.17 -7.53 29.31
N SER A 400 15.04 -7.85 28.03
CA SER A 400 16.12 -7.71 27.04
C SER A 400 15.51 -7.50 25.66
N VAL A 401 16.18 -6.74 24.80
CA VAL A 401 15.81 -6.63 23.38
C VAL A 401 16.06 -7.95 22.64
N TRP A 402 17.07 -8.72 23.04
CA TRP A 402 17.44 -9.99 22.41
C TRP A 402 17.03 -11.19 23.27
N SER A 403 16.69 -12.28 22.61
CA SER A 403 16.38 -13.57 23.25
C SER A 403 17.63 -14.41 23.48
N ASP A 404 18.55 -14.44 22.51
CA ASP A 404 19.81 -15.19 22.57
C ASP A 404 21.06 -14.34 22.36
N GLY A 405 20.87 -13.03 22.18
CA GLY A 405 21.94 -12.05 21.96
C GLY A 405 22.13 -11.64 20.50
N VAL A 406 21.44 -12.29 19.55
CA VAL A 406 21.36 -11.86 18.15
C VAL A 406 19.90 -11.72 17.70
N HIS A 407 19.06 -12.71 18.02
CA HIS A 407 17.64 -12.70 17.67
C HIS A 407 16.83 -11.87 18.67
N LEU A 408 15.74 -11.29 18.18
CA LEU A 408 14.85 -10.46 19.00
C LEU A 408 14.13 -11.33 20.05
N SER A 409 13.88 -10.73 21.22
CA SER A 409 12.88 -11.19 22.17
C SER A 409 11.51 -10.58 21.81
N GLU A 410 10.46 -10.90 22.57
CA GLU A 410 9.17 -10.22 22.47
C GLU A 410 9.28 -8.69 22.63
N HIS A 411 10.19 -8.20 23.49
CA HIS A 411 10.44 -6.77 23.63
C HIS A 411 11.11 -6.19 22.39
N GLY A 412 12.06 -6.92 21.80
CA GLY A 412 12.72 -6.51 20.56
C GLY A 412 11.78 -6.48 19.37
N ASP A 413 10.92 -7.48 19.23
CA ASP A 413 9.89 -7.52 18.20
C ASP A 413 8.90 -6.36 18.34
N GLU A 414 8.42 -6.07 19.55
CA GLU A 414 7.49 -4.97 19.78
C GLU A 414 8.13 -3.61 19.50
N LEU A 415 9.39 -3.43 19.90
CA LEU A 415 10.15 -2.21 19.58
C LEU A 415 10.28 -2.04 18.06
N LEU A 416 10.70 -3.09 17.35
CA LEU A 416 10.88 -3.05 15.90
C LEU A 416 9.54 -2.82 15.18
N ARG A 417 8.48 -3.52 15.60
CA ARG A 417 7.10 -3.33 15.10
C ARG A 417 6.68 -1.87 15.26
N ARG A 418 6.93 -1.25 16.41
CA ARG A 418 6.59 0.15 16.66
C ARG A 418 7.37 1.10 15.76
N ILE A 419 8.70 0.97 15.69
CA ILE A 419 9.56 1.84 14.86
C ILE A 419 9.10 1.81 13.39
N ILE A 420 8.85 0.61 12.85
CA ILE A 420 8.41 0.45 11.47
C ILE A 420 7.00 1.01 11.26
N ALA A 421 6.07 0.78 12.19
CA ALA A 421 4.71 1.29 12.10
C ALA A 421 4.69 2.83 12.13
N ASP A 422 5.45 3.45 13.03
CA ASP A 422 5.57 4.91 13.15
C ASP A 422 6.14 5.49 11.84
N TYR A 423 7.23 4.92 11.30
CA TYR A 423 7.81 5.34 10.03
C TYR A 423 6.82 5.24 8.85
N ILE A 424 6.12 4.11 8.72
CA ILE A 424 5.12 3.92 7.66
C ILE A 424 3.97 4.93 7.77
N GLY A 425 3.55 5.26 8.99
CA GLY A 425 2.52 6.26 9.25
C GLY A 425 2.98 7.68 8.88
N ASP A 426 4.15 8.09 9.37
CA ASP A 426 4.71 9.43 9.15
C ASP A 426 4.99 9.71 7.67
N HIS A 427 5.45 8.68 6.94
CA HIS A 427 5.69 8.76 5.51
C HIS A 427 4.46 8.39 4.65
N ARG A 428 3.33 8.06 5.28
CA ARG A 428 2.06 7.69 4.63
C ARG A 428 2.24 6.60 3.56
N LEU A 429 3.08 5.60 3.82
CA LEU A 429 3.46 4.61 2.80
C LEU A 429 2.26 3.77 2.36
N LEU A 430 1.48 3.24 3.31
CA LEU A 430 0.29 2.46 2.98
C LEU A 430 -0.83 3.34 2.41
N ASP A 431 -1.10 4.50 3.01
CA ASP A 431 -2.13 5.43 2.51
C ASP A 431 -1.83 5.88 1.07
N GLY A 432 -0.56 6.11 0.74
CA GLY A 432 -0.12 6.43 -0.61
C GLY A 432 -0.36 5.28 -1.59
N LEU A 433 -0.11 4.05 -1.17
CA LEU A 433 -0.37 2.85 -2.00
C LEU A 433 -1.85 2.60 -2.26
N LEU A 434 -2.74 3.09 -1.39
CA LEU A 434 -4.20 3.03 -1.57
C LEU A 434 -4.75 4.07 -2.56
N THR A 435 -3.92 4.99 -3.03
CA THR A 435 -4.25 5.88 -4.15
C THR A 435 -3.58 5.33 -5.41
N ALA A 436 -4.32 5.26 -6.52
CA ALA A 436 -3.77 4.77 -7.77
C ALA A 436 -2.74 5.77 -8.32
N ASP A 437 -1.64 5.24 -8.85
CA ASP A 437 -0.58 6.04 -9.44
C ASP A 437 -1.09 6.75 -10.70
N ARG A 438 -0.69 8.00 -10.87
CA ARG A 438 -0.96 8.74 -12.09
C ARG A 438 0.04 8.30 -13.15
N LEU A 439 -0.48 7.76 -14.24
CA LEU A 439 0.32 7.15 -15.28
C LEU A 439 0.03 7.76 -16.64
N GLU A 440 1.01 7.61 -17.53
CA GLU A 440 0.78 7.74 -18.98
C GLU A 440 -0.36 6.83 -19.38
N ARG A 441 -1.26 7.34 -20.21
CA ARG A 441 -2.50 6.64 -20.53
C ARG A 441 -2.30 5.23 -21.10
N ALA A 442 -1.39 5.05 -22.05
CA ALA A 442 -1.09 3.74 -22.61
C ALA A 442 -0.50 2.74 -21.58
N ILE A 443 0.13 3.26 -20.51
CA ILE A 443 0.60 2.45 -19.39
C ILE A 443 -0.59 2.13 -18.47
N ALA A 444 -1.37 3.16 -18.10
CA ALA A 444 -2.57 3.05 -17.28
C ALA A 444 -3.54 2.00 -17.81
N ASP A 445 -3.81 1.98 -19.12
CA ASP A 445 -4.71 1.00 -19.74
C ASP A 445 -4.21 -0.44 -19.53
N ARG A 446 -2.89 -0.68 -19.62
CA ARG A 446 -2.32 -2.00 -19.34
C ARG A 446 -2.30 -2.37 -17.86
N VAL A 447 -2.35 -1.39 -16.96
CA VAL A 447 -2.26 -1.58 -15.51
C VAL A 447 -3.64 -1.72 -14.88
N TYR A 448 -4.61 -0.91 -15.31
CA TYR A 448 -5.92 -0.76 -14.67
C TYR A 448 -7.09 -1.39 -15.45
N LEU A 449 -6.98 -1.57 -16.77
CA LEU A 449 -8.09 -2.04 -17.63
C LEU A 449 -7.98 -3.53 -18.05
N ARG A 450 -7.19 -4.34 -17.32
CA ARG A 450 -7.02 -5.77 -17.66
C ARG A 450 -8.20 -6.64 -17.25
#